data_AF-A0A7L3WD43-F1
#
_entry.id   AF-A0A7L3WD43-F1
#
_cell.length_a   1.000
_cell.length_b   1.000
_cell.length_c   1.000
_cell.angle_alpha   90.00
_cell.angle_beta   90.00
_cell.angle_gamma   90.00
#
_symmetry.space_group_name_H-M   'P 1'
#
loop_
_entity.id
_entity.type
_entity.pdbx_description
1 polymer ?
#
loop_
_entity_poly.entity_id
_entity_poly.type
_entity_poly.pdbx_seq_one_letter_code
_entity_poly.pdbx_strand_id
1 'polypeptide(L)'
;SLQVLVEIDRVKSRMQLAAESLQEADKWSTLSADIEETLKTQDVPVISAKLTSMQSSLAMLVDTPDYSEKCVHLEALKNRLEAMASPQIVAAFNSQSVDQAKTFVKVFTEIDRMPQLLAYYYKCHKVQLVAVWQDLCQSDLSLNRQLTELYDTLLGTWHSQLQWATQVFKNPHEIVTVLLIQTLGALVPSIPVCLSTAMERTGQETKLNKLLEVYDATIHFAKGLEVAMLPNLKEQNLVKVMELVEVVYGPYKPFQLEYGDLEEENLLIQISAVPLEHWEVIDCVQELNHSVNKLFILASGAIDNCIKLTDGLGVCGLLKALKALFTKYTSDFTNTLQSIRKKCKLDDVLSDSLFQEDWTAFQNSVRIITTCGELLRQCGDFEQQLANRILSTAGKYLSDSYSPCSFSGFQDTSSAEKKNSIKNPWQEYNYLLKENPSEHASLMETLYTLK
;
A
#
# COMPACT_ATOMS: atom_id res chain seq x y z
N SER A 1 -9.01 3.84 72.94
CA SER A 1 -10.05 4.03 71.91
C SER A 1 -9.43 3.84 70.54
N LEU A 2 -10.07 3.06 69.65
CA LEU A 2 -9.58 2.75 68.29
C LEU A 2 -9.11 4.00 67.51
N GLN A 3 -9.78 5.13 67.75
CA GLN A 3 -9.52 6.44 67.17
C GLN A 3 -8.12 7.01 67.46
N VAL A 4 -7.56 6.76 68.65
CA VAL A 4 -6.21 7.20 69.03
C VAL A 4 -5.13 6.36 68.32
N LEU A 5 -5.41 5.08 68.10
CA LEU A 5 -4.54 4.18 67.36
C LEU A 5 -4.46 4.56 65.88
N VAL A 6 -5.58 4.96 65.27
CA VAL A 6 -5.64 5.46 63.89
C VAL A 6 -4.87 6.78 63.73
N GLU A 7 -4.98 7.71 64.69
CA GLU A 7 -4.22 8.97 64.66
C GLU A 7 -2.71 8.74 64.82
N ILE A 8 -2.29 7.84 65.71
CA ILE A 8 -0.86 7.48 65.86
C ILE A 8 -0.33 6.81 64.60
N ASP A 9 -1.09 5.89 63.99
CA ASP A 9 -0.69 5.22 62.75
C ASP A 9 -0.57 6.21 61.59
N ARG A 10 -1.49 7.19 61.51
CA ARG A 10 -1.44 8.28 60.53
C ARG A 10 -0.21 9.18 60.72
N VAL A 11 0.14 9.53 61.95
CA VAL A 11 1.35 10.32 62.25
C VAL A 11 2.60 9.52 61.94
N LYS A 12 2.65 8.24 62.31
CA LYS A 12 3.76 7.34 62.01
C LYS A 12 3.97 7.19 60.49
N SER A 13 2.90 6.94 59.74
CA SER A 13 2.94 6.84 58.27
C SER A 13 3.47 8.13 57.65
N ARG A 14 2.99 9.30 58.09
CA ARG A 14 3.52 10.60 57.65
C ARG A 14 4.99 10.81 58.00
N MET A 15 5.42 10.42 59.20
CA MET A 15 6.83 10.53 59.61
C MET A 15 7.73 9.61 58.79
N GLN A 16 7.27 8.40 58.45
CA GLN A 16 8.02 7.49 57.57
C GLN A 16 8.15 8.08 56.16
N LEU A 17 7.06 8.59 55.59
CA LEU A 17 7.10 9.27 54.28
C LEU A 17 8.02 10.49 54.28
N ALA A 18 8.00 11.31 55.34
CA ALA A 18 8.89 12.46 55.46
C ALA A 18 10.36 12.06 55.63
N ALA A 19 10.65 11.00 56.41
CA ALA A 19 11.99 10.48 56.58
C ALA A 19 12.56 9.89 55.28
N GLU A 20 11.74 9.14 54.54
CA GLU A 20 12.08 8.59 53.22
C GLU A 20 12.33 9.71 52.20
N SER A 21 11.47 10.74 52.18
CA SER A 21 11.66 11.90 51.30
C SER A 21 12.93 12.69 51.63
N LEU A 22 13.26 12.89 52.91
CA LEU A 22 14.51 13.53 53.33
C LEU A 22 15.74 12.70 52.93
N GLN A 23 15.68 11.38 53.11
CA GLN A 23 16.77 10.47 52.72
C GLN A 23 17.02 10.51 51.20
N GLU A 24 15.95 10.53 50.40
CA GLU A 24 16.09 10.67 48.95
C GLU A 24 16.55 12.08 48.55
N ALA A 25 16.17 13.14 49.26
CA ALA A 25 16.67 14.49 49.01
C ALA A 25 18.19 14.61 49.25
N ASP A 26 18.70 14.00 50.32
CA ASP A 26 20.13 13.97 50.63
C ASP A 26 20.92 13.15 49.60
N LYS A 27 20.36 12.01 49.20
CA LYS A 27 20.91 11.17 48.13
C LYS A 27 20.96 11.90 46.80
N TRP A 28 19.90 12.63 46.44
CA TRP A 28 19.88 13.48 45.24
C TRP A 28 21.01 14.53 45.29
N SER A 29 21.16 15.23 46.42
CA SER A 29 22.21 16.24 46.58
C SER A 29 23.61 15.65 46.39
N THR A 30 23.85 14.46 46.97
CA THR A 30 25.12 13.75 46.82
C THR A 30 25.37 13.31 45.38
N LEU A 31 24.38 12.70 44.74
CA LEU A 31 24.47 12.27 43.34
C LEU A 31 24.70 13.46 42.39
N SER A 32 24.02 14.57 42.63
CA SER A 32 24.14 15.81 41.85
C SER A 32 25.49 16.49 42.00
N ALA A 33 26.15 16.38 43.16
CA ALA A 33 27.49 16.91 43.35
C ALA A 33 28.53 16.08 42.56
N ASP A 34 28.37 14.76 42.59
CA ASP A 34 29.36 13.84 42.04
C ASP A 34 29.16 13.51 40.54
N ILE A 35 28.01 13.84 39.95
CA ILE A 35 27.70 13.49 38.55
C ILE A 35 28.63 14.18 37.56
N GLU A 36 29.06 15.42 37.84
CA GLU A 36 29.97 16.17 36.97
C GLU A 36 31.36 15.52 36.91
N GLU A 37 31.84 14.93 38.00
CA GLU A 37 33.08 14.15 37.97
C GLU A 37 32.91 12.82 37.23
N THR A 38 31.75 12.19 37.40
CA THR A 38 31.43 10.93 36.71
C THR A 38 31.31 11.15 35.20
N LEU A 39 30.76 12.27 34.75
CA LEU A 39 30.69 12.64 33.33
C LEU A 39 32.08 12.82 32.69
N LYS A 40 33.10 13.21 33.46
CA LYS A 40 34.48 13.36 32.94
C LYS A 40 35.13 12.03 32.57
N THR A 41 34.67 10.91 33.12
CA THR A 41 35.25 9.58 32.82
C THR A 41 34.90 9.10 31.40
N GLN A 42 33.86 9.67 30.79
CA GLN A 42 33.31 9.24 29.49
C GLN A 42 32.85 7.78 29.43
N ASP A 43 32.70 7.13 30.58
CA ASP A 43 32.21 5.75 30.70
C ASP A 43 30.67 5.75 30.72
N VAL A 44 30.08 5.46 29.56
CA VAL A 44 28.63 5.51 29.32
C VAL A 44 27.84 4.63 30.28
N PRO A 45 28.18 3.34 30.50
CA PRO A 45 27.54 2.49 31.52
C PRO A 45 27.56 3.08 32.93
N VAL A 46 28.71 3.62 33.38
CA VAL A 46 28.85 4.16 34.74
C VAL A 46 28.02 5.42 34.90
N ILE A 47 28.03 6.31 33.90
CA ILE A 47 27.20 7.52 33.90
C ILE A 47 25.71 7.14 33.91
N SER A 48 25.29 6.17 33.09
CA SER A 48 23.91 5.65 33.05
C SER A 48 23.42 5.20 34.42
N ALA A 49 24.19 4.34 35.11
CA ALA A 49 23.81 3.83 36.42
C ALA A 49 23.59 4.96 37.44
N LYS A 50 24.40 6.02 37.37
CA LYS A 50 24.25 7.19 38.23
C LYS A 50 23.01 8.01 37.90
N LEU A 51 22.72 8.23 36.62
CA LEU A 51 21.49 8.91 36.17
C LEU A 51 20.22 8.13 36.56
N THR A 52 20.24 6.80 36.48
CA THR A 52 19.13 5.94 36.91
C THR A 52 18.89 6.03 38.42
N SER A 53 19.95 6.13 39.21
CA SER A 53 19.86 6.39 40.66
C SER A 53 19.24 7.77 40.94
N MET A 54 19.65 8.79 40.19
CA MET A 54 19.07 10.14 40.27
C MET A 54 17.58 10.12 39.86
N GLN A 55 17.19 9.40 38.81
CA GLN A 55 15.79 9.22 38.38
C GLN A 55 14.93 8.61 39.49
N SER A 56 15.41 7.51 40.09
CA SER A 56 14.70 6.83 41.19
C SER A 56 14.53 7.75 42.39
N SER A 57 15.55 8.54 42.70
CA SER A 57 15.51 9.49 43.81
C SER A 57 14.54 10.64 43.54
N LEU A 58 14.56 11.19 42.32
CA LEU A 58 13.65 12.26 41.91
C LEU A 58 12.18 11.82 41.95
N ALA A 59 11.88 10.58 41.59
CA ALA A 59 10.52 10.04 41.62
C ALA A 59 9.88 10.05 43.03
N MET A 60 10.70 10.07 44.10
CA MET A 60 10.22 10.16 45.49
C MET A 60 10.14 11.61 46.01
N LEU A 61 10.56 12.60 45.20
CA LEU A 61 10.66 14.02 45.58
C LEU A 61 9.61 14.90 44.90
N VAL A 62 8.52 14.32 44.39
CA VAL A 62 7.48 15.04 43.63
C VAL A 62 6.85 16.20 44.41
N ASP A 63 6.74 16.07 45.73
CA ASP A 63 6.13 17.08 46.60
C ASP A 63 7.10 18.21 47.03
N THR A 64 8.33 18.22 46.50
CA THR A 64 9.32 19.27 46.81
C THR A 64 9.14 20.52 45.94
N PRO A 65 9.30 21.73 46.48
CA PRO A 65 9.07 22.97 45.73
C PRO A 65 10.04 23.19 44.55
N ASP A 66 11.21 22.57 44.60
CA ASP A 66 12.28 22.62 43.58
C ASP A 66 12.24 21.42 42.60
N TYR A 67 11.19 20.60 42.65
CA TYR A 67 11.04 19.41 41.81
C TYR A 67 11.18 19.71 40.30
N SER A 68 10.57 20.81 39.85
CA SER A 68 10.63 21.21 38.43
C SER A 68 12.07 21.52 37.97
N GLU A 69 12.85 22.22 38.80
CA GLU A 69 14.26 22.54 38.51
C GLU A 69 15.11 21.26 38.47
N LYS A 70 14.87 20.33 39.40
CA LYS A 70 15.54 19.01 39.42
C LYS A 70 15.23 18.17 38.19
N CYS A 71 13.98 18.19 37.70
CA CYS A 71 13.60 17.53 36.44
C CYS A 71 14.37 18.11 35.24
N VAL A 72 14.45 19.43 35.12
CA VAL A 72 15.19 20.10 34.04
C VAL A 72 16.68 19.75 34.12
N HIS A 73 17.26 19.74 35.31
CA HIS A 73 18.66 19.38 35.50
C HIS A 73 18.94 17.93 35.09
N LEU A 74 18.10 16.98 35.52
CA LEU A 74 18.22 15.58 35.12
C LEU A 74 18.16 15.41 33.60
N GLU A 75 17.24 16.11 32.96
CA GLU A 75 17.06 16.04 31.50
C GLU A 75 18.27 16.62 30.76
N ALA A 76 18.88 17.69 31.27
CA ALA A 76 20.13 18.24 30.76
C ALA A 76 21.29 17.24 30.87
N LEU A 77 21.39 16.51 31.98
CA LEU A 77 22.41 15.47 32.17
C LEU A 77 22.20 14.29 31.21
N LYS A 78 20.96 13.84 31.01
CA LYS A 78 20.63 12.80 30.02
C LYS A 78 20.97 13.24 28.59
N ASN A 79 20.66 14.49 28.22
CA ASN A 79 21.07 15.06 26.93
C ASN A 79 22.58 15.05 26.74
N ARG A 80 23.35 15.35 27.80
CA ARG A 80 24.81 15.34 27.75
C ARG A 80 25.37 13.92 27.58
N LEU A 81 24.81 12.92 28.27
CA LEU A 81 25.16 11.52 28.06
C LEU A 81 24.86 11.08 26.61
N GLU A 82 23.69 11.42 26.07
CA GLU A 82 23.32 11.10 24.68
C GLU A 82 24.29 11.73 23.68
N ALA A 83 24.63 13.01 23.85
CA ALA A 83 25.59 13.71 22.99
C ALA A 83 26.97 13.04 23.03
N MET A 84 27.44 12.61 24.21
CA MET A 84 28.70 11.88 24.37
C MET A 84 28.68 10.50 23.73
N ALA A 85 27.56 9.77 23.84
CA ALA A 85 27.41 8.42 23.29
C ALA A 85 27.16 8.42 21.76
N SER A 86 26.67 9.52 21.19
CA SER A 86 26.23 9.61 19.78
C SER A 86 27.24 9.07 18.77
N PRO A 87 28.55 9.41 18.80
CA PRO A 87 29.52 8.88 17.83
C PRO A 87 29.70 7.37 17.94
N GLN A 88 29.68 6.83 19.17
CA GLN A 88 29.82 5.41 19.43
C GLN A 88 28.56 4.63 19.02
N ILE A 89 27.38 5.21 19.23
CA ILE A 89 26.09 4.63 18.78
C ILE A 89 26.07 4.52 17.25
N VAL A 90 26.44 5.60 16.55
CA VAL A 90 26.49 5.61 15.08
C VAL A 90 27.51 4.59 14.57
N ALA A 91 28.69 4.50 15.19
CA ALA A 91 29.69 3.50 14.83
C ALA A 91 29.19 2.06 15.07
N ALA A 92 28.53 1.80 16.19
CA ALA A 92 27.98 0.50 16.54
C ALA A 92 26.89 0.05 15.54
N PHE A 93 25.97 0.96 15.16
CA PHE A 93 24.93 0.63 14.19
C PHE A 93 25.45 0.49 12.76
N ASN A 94 26.39 1.34 12.32
CA ASN A 94 26.99 1.21 10.99
C ASN A 94 27.84 -0.06 10.84
N SER A 95 28.51 -0.50 11.91
CA SER A 95 29.28 -1.75 11.93
C SER A 95 28.44 -2.99 12.27
N GLN A 96 27.14 -2.82 12.54
CA GLN A 96 26.23 -3.87 13.01
C GLN A 96 26.76 -4.65 14.23
N SER A 97 27.49 -3.98 15.13
CA SER A 97 28.04 -4.60 16.34
C SER A 97 26.93 -4.90 17.36
N VAL A 98 26.58 -6.19 17.51
CA VAL A 98 25.52 -6.65 18.42
C VAL A 98 25.83 -6.32 19.88
N ASP A 99 27.07 -6.54 20.33
CA ASP A 99 27.43 -6.37 21.74
C ASP A 99 27.43 -4.90 22.17
N GLN A 100 27.96 -4.02 21.33
CA GLN A 100 27.91 -2.57 21.58
C GLN A 100 26.47 -2.05 21.51
N ALA A 101 25.69 -2.50 20.52
CA ALA A 101 24.29 -2.11 20.40
C ALA A 101 23.46 -2.55 21.62
N LYS A 102 23.64 -3.77 22.13
CA LYS A 102 22.99 -4.26 23.37
C LYS A 102 23.34 -3.40 24.57
N THR A 103 24.59 -2.94 24.67
CA THR A 103 25.04 -2.05 25.75
C THR A 103 24.30 -0.72 25.68
N PHE A 104 24.19 -0.11 24.49
CA PHE A 104 23.41 1.12 24.31
C PHE A 104 21.91 0.92 24.51
N VAL A 105 21.33 -0.20 24.08
CA VAL A 105 19.92 -0.52 24.35
C VAL A 105 19.66 -0.59 25.84
N LYS A 106 20.54 -1.25 26.61
CA LYS A 106 20.42 -1.29 28.07
C LYS A 106 20.47 0.12 28.67
N VAL A 107 21.49 0.89 28.34
CA VAL A 107 21.68 2.27 28.85
C VAL A 107 20.49 3.16 28.51
N PHE A 108 20.04 3.19 27.25
CA PHE A 108 18.94 4.05 26.81
C PHE A 108 17.56 3.56 27.28
N THR A 109 17.42 2.27 27.63
CA THR A 109 16.23 1.79 28.35
C THR A 109 16.22 2.28 29.79
N GLU A 110 17.36 2.22 30.50
CA GLU A 110 17.47 2.64 31.90
C GLU A 110 17.22 4.15 32.09
N ILE A 111 17.74 4.98 31.17
CA ILE A 111 17.55 6.44 31.23
C ILE A 111 16.25 6.93 30.57
N ASP A 112 15.37 6.02 30.14
CA ASP A 112 14.09 6.31 29.48
C ASP A 112 14.24 7.15 28.20
N ARG A 113 15.15 6.74 27.30
CA ARG A 113 15.45 7.40 26.01
C ARG A 113 15.50 6.45 24.81
N MET A 114 14.75 5.35 24.87
CA MET A 114 14.67 4.41 23.74
C MET A 114 14.25 5.04 22.41
N PRO A 115 13.30 6.01 22.34
CA PRO A 115 12.95 6.66 21.08
C PRO A 115 14.13 7.36 20.39
N GLN A 116 15.02 7.99 21.16
CA GLN A 116 16.21 8.67 20.67
C GLN A 116 17.21 7.66 20.09
N LEU A 117 17.48 6.56 20.81
CA LEU A 117 18.34 5.49 20.31
C LEU A 117 17.83 4.91 18.98
N LEU A 118 16.52 4.66 18.90
CA LEU A 118 15.88 4.20 17.66
C LEU A 118 16.02 5.22 16.53
N ALA A 119 15.95 6.53 16.81
CA ALA A 119 16.19 7.56 15.80
C ALA A 119 17.60 7.47 15.20
N TYR A 120 18.63 7.17 15.99
CA TYR A 120 19.98 6.90 15.48
C TYR A 120 20.01 5.64 14.61
N TYR A 121 19.40 4.54 15.06
CA TYR A 121 19.31 3.29 14.29
C TYR A 121 18.66 3.52 12.92
N TYR A 122 17.51 4.19 12.87
CA TYR A 122 16.81 4.50 11.63
C TYR A 122 17.62 5.42 10.75
N LYS A 123 18.24 6.47 11.30
CA LYS A 123 19.05 7.41 10.53
C LYS A 123 20.23 6.72 9.83
N CYS A 124 20.94 5.83 10.52
CA CYS A 124 22.10 5.12 9.96
C CYS A 124 21.71 4.26 8.74
N HIS A 125 20.67 3.43 8.90
CA HIS A 125 20.24 2.50 7.83
C HIS A 125 19.51 3.23 6.71
N LYS A 126 18.64 4.19 7.03
CA LYS A 126 17.88 4.95 6.03
C LYS A 126 18.79 5.70 5.07
N VAL A 127 19.87 6.33 5.55
CA VAL A 127 20.80 7.06 4.69
C VAL A 127 21.45 6.13 3.66
N GLN A 128 21.80 4.90 4.05
CA GLN A 128 22.38 3.90 3.13
C GLN A 128 21.36 3.48 2.06
N LEU A 129 20.12 3.18 2.46
CA LEU A 129 19.07 2.76 1.53
C LEU A 129 18.63 3.87 0.56
N VAL A 130 18.55 5.11 1.06
CA VAL A 130 18.25 6.28 0.21
C VAL A 130 19.40 6.52 -0.78
N ALA A 131 20.66 6.31 -0.39
CA ALA A 131 21.80 6.42 -1.30
C ALA A 131 21.73 5.37 -2.43
N VAL A 132 21.37 4.11 -2.11
CA VAL A 132 21.15 3.07 -3.13
C VAL A 132 20.10 3.54 -4.15
N TRP A 133 19.00 4.12 -3.70
CA TRP A 133 17.97 4.64 -4.61
C TRP A 133 18.48 5.80 -5.48
N GLN A 134 19.27 6.70 -4.90
CA GLN A 134 19.87 7.82 -5.64
C GLN A 134 20.81 7.34 -6.74
N ASP A 135 21.61 6.31 -6.46
CA ASP A 135 22.50 5.69 -7.44
C ASP A 135 21.69 4.98 -8.54
N LEU A 136 20.64 4.25 -8.18
CA LEU A 136 19.72 3.63 -9.15
C LEU A 136 19.05 4.66 -10.06
N CYS A 137 18.64 5.81 -9.53
CA CYS A 137 18.04 6.89 -10.32
C CYS A 137 19.02 7.53 -11.33
N GLN A 138 20.33 7.44 -11.07
CA GLN A 138 21.37 7.93 -11.98
C GLN A 138 21.77 6.91 -13.05
N SER A 139 21.34 5.65 -12.92
CA SER A 139 21.63 4.60 -13.89
C SER A 139 20.79 4.72 -15.17
N ASP A 140 21.26 4.11 -16.25
CA ASP A 140 20.53 4.01 -17.53
C ASP A 140 19.41 2.96 -17.53
N LEU A 141 19.07 2.39 -16.36
CA LEU A 141 18.04 1.37 -16.23
C LEU A 141 16.64 1.96 -16.46
N SER A 142 15.71 1.12 -16.92
CA SER A 142 14.30 1.50 -16.98
C SER A 142 13.72 1.63 -15.57
N LEU A 143 12.72 2.50 -15.39
CA LEU A 143 12.07 2.70 -14.08
C LEU A 143 11.59 1.38 -13.45
N ASN A 144 11.10 0.44 -14.26
CA ASN A 144 10.69 -0.87 -13.79
C ASN A 144 11.87 -1.60 -13.11
N ARG A 145 13.03 -1.68 -13.79
CA ARG A 145 14.23 -2.32 -13.22
C ARG A 145 14.78 -1.57 -12.02
N GLN A 146 14.81 -0.24 -12.05
CA GLN A 146 15.22 0.58 -10.91
C GLN A 146 14.37 0.27 -9.67
N LEU A 147 13.04 0.15 -9.83
CA LEU A 147 12.14 -0.21 -8.74
C LEU A 147 12.30 -1.67 -8.31
N THR A 148 12.48 -2.62 -9.24
CA THR A 148 12.78 -4.01 -8.89
C THR A 148 14.03 -4.11 -8.00
N GLU A 149 15.14 -3.48 -8.40
CA GLU A 149 16.40 -3.52 -7.65
C GLU A 149 16.29 -2.81 -6.28
N LEU A 150 15.56 -1.69 -6.21
CA LEU A 150 15.25 -1.04 -4.93
C LEU A 150 14.46 -1.98 -4.02
N TYR A 151 13.39 -2.59 -4.53
CA TYR A 151 12.50 -3.44 -3.75
C TYR A 151 13.19 -4.73 -3.29
N ASP A 152 14.02 -5.34 -4.13
CA ASP A 152 14.84 -6.49 -3.74
C ASP A 152 15.83 -6.11 -2.62
N THR A 153 16.45 -4.94 -2.72
CA THR A 153 17.34 -4.41 -1.68
C THR A 153 16.59 -4.15 -0.38
N LEU A 154 15.39 -3.57 -0.43
CA LEU A 154 14.55 -3.31 0.74
C LEU A 154 14.09 -4.62 1.41
N LEU A 155 13.68 -5.61 0.62
CA LEU A 155 13.26 -6.92 1.13
C LEU A 155 14.43 -7.69 1.76
N GLY A 156 15.59 -7.70 1.10
CA GLY A 156 16.82 -8.28 1.66
C GLY A 156 17.26 -7.56 2.94
N THR A 157 17.13 -6.24 2.99
CA THR A 157 17.41 -5.44 4.19
C THR A 157 16.42 -5.78 5.30
N TRP A 158 15.14 -5.96 4.99
CA TRP A 158 14.15 -6.39 5.98
C TRP A 158 14.55 -7.71 6.65
N HIS A 159 14.93 -8.72 5.87
CA HIS A 159 15.35 -10.02 6.41
C HIS A 159 16.60 -9.93 7.28
N SER A 160 17.66 -9.28 6.75
CA SER A 160 18.93 -9.14 7.47
C SER A 160 18.79 -8.32 8.75
N GLN A 161 18.06 -7.19 8.69
CA GLN A 161 17.82 -6.34 9.84
C GLN A 161 16.88 -6.99 10.85
N LEU A 162 15.91 -7.80 10.43
CA LEU A 162 15.06 -8.53 11.38
C LEU A 162 15.88 -9.55 12.18
N GLN A 163 16.76 -10.29 11.50
CA GLN A 163 17.68 -11.24 12.16
C GLN A 163 18.62 -10.53 13.15
N TRP A 164 19.13 -9.36 12.79
CA TRP A 164 19.98 -8.56 13.67
C TRP A 164 19.19 -7.95 14.84
N ALA A 165 18.07 -7.30 14.55
CA ALA A 165 17.22 -6.61 15.52
C ALA A 165 16.67 -7.56 16.59
N THR A 166 16.38 -8.81 16.24
CA THR A 166 15.92 -9.84 17.20
C THR A 166 16.95 -10.12 18.30
N GLN A 167 18.24 -9.88 18.03
CA GLN A 167 19.29 -10.05 19.01
C GLN A 167 19.43 -8.83 19.93
N VAL A 168 18.95 -7.66 19.52
CA VAL A 168 19.28 -6.38 20.14
C VAL A 168 18.06 -5.72 20.79
N PHE A 169 16.89 -5.80 20.17
CA PHE A 169 15.67 -5.10 20.57
C PHE A 169 14.55 -6.05 20.99
N LYS A 170 13.60 -5.55 21.79
CA LYS A 170 12.43 -6.31 22.25
C LYS A 170 11.35 -6.50 21.17
N ASN A 171 11.12 -5.48 20.33
CA ASN A 171 10.08 -5.48 19.28
C ASN A 171 10.71 -5.40 17.87
N PRO A 172 11.45 -6.42 17.42
CA PRO A 172 12.27 -6.34 16.21
C PRO A 172 11.43 -6.13 14.94
N HIS A 173 10.27 -6.77 14.82
CA HIS A 173 9.41 -6.62 13.66
C HIS A 173 8.91 -5.18 13.47
N GLU A 174 8.43 -4.54 14.55
CA GLU A 174 7.95 -3.17 14.49
C GLU A 174 9.07 -2.20 14.08
N ILE A 175 10.27 -2.39 14.64
CA ILE A 175 11.44 -1.55 14.32
C ILE A 175 11.79 -1.66 12.85
N VAL A 176 11.89 -2.86 12.30
CA VAL A 176 12.25 -3.03 10.88
C VAL A 176 11.12 -2.55 9.95
N THR A 177 9.85 -2.72 10.33
CA THR A 177 8.71 -2.16 9.61
C THR A 177 8.78 -0.62 9.58
N VAL A 178 9.08 0.03 10.71
CA VAL A 178 9.25 1.49 10.79
C VAL A 178 10.45 1.96 9.96
N LEU A 179 11.55 1.19 9.93
CA LEU A 179 12.69 1.49 9.06
C LEU A 179 12.27 1.53 7.58
N LEU A 180 11.51 0.55 7.11
CA LEU A 180 11.01 0.52 5.72
C LEU A 180 10.07 1.70 5.43
N ILE A 181 9.11 1.99 6.31
CA ILE A 181 8.19 3.12 6.18
C ILE A 181 8.97 4.43 6.05
N GLN A 182 9.91 4.69 6.96
CA GLN A 182 10.69 5.92 6.94
C GLN A 182 11.61 6.01 5.72
N THR A 183 12.11 4.88 5.24
CA THR A 183 12.98 4.83 4.06
C THR A 183 12.19 5.17 2.81
N LEU A 184 11.07 4.47 2.57
CA LEU A 184 10.19 4.71 1.42
C LEU A 184 9.65 6.15 1.42
N GLY A 185 9.31 6.70 2.60
CA GLY A 185 8.86 8.08 2.74
C GLY A 185 9.96 9.15 2.56
N ALA A 186 11.24 8.76 2.63
CA ALA A 186 12.38 9.67 2.50
C ALA A 186 13.12 9.55 1.16
N LEU A 187 12.64 8.72 0.23
CA LEU A 187 13.24 8.57 -1.09
C LEU A 187 13.21 9.90 -1.86
N VAL A 188 14.35 10.28 -2.42
CA VAL A 188 14.50 11.46 -3.27
C VAL A 188 15.25 11.05 -4.55
N PRO A 189 14.65 11.19 -5.75
CA PRO A 189 13.25 11.58 -6.00
C PRO A 189 12.26 10.56 -5.39
N SER A 190 11.05 10.99 -5.04
CA SER A 190 10.05 10.06 -4.49
C SER A 190 9.48 9.16 -5.60
N ILE A 191 9.03 7.94 -5.25
CA ILE A 191 8.40 7.02 -6.22
C ILE A 191 7.23 7.68 -6.98
N PRO A 192 6.31 8.42 -6.34
CA PRO A 192 5.25 9.14 -7.06
C PRO A 192 5.77 10.13 -8.12
N VAL A 193 6.87 10.84 -7.83
CA VAL A 193 7.49 11.78 -8.79
C VAL A 193 8.10 11.03 -9.97
N CYS A 194 8.80 9.92 -9.71
CA CYS A 194 9.35 9.08 -10.77
C CYS A 194 8.25 8.48 -11.66
N LEU A 195 7.17 7.96 -11.06
CA LEU A 195 6.01 7.44 -11.78
C LEU A 195 5.37 8.51 -12.65
N SER A 196 5.05 9.68 -12.09
CA SER A 196 4.41 10.78 -12.83
C SER A 196 5.27 11.22 -14.02
N THR A 197 6.57 11.41 -13.79
CA THR A 197 7.53 11.77 -14.85
C THR A 197 7.61 10.70 -15.94
N ALA A 198 7.59 9.42 -15.58
CA ALA A 198 7.58 8.33 -16.56
C ALA A 198 6.27 8.27 -17.36
N MET A 199 5.13 8.49 -16.70
CA MET A 199 3.82 8.49 -17.35
C MET A 199 3.62 9.69 -18.28
N GLU A 200 4.17 10.87 -17.95
CA GLU A 200 4.15 12.05 -18.83
C GLU A 200 4.99 11.86 -20.10
N ARG A 201 6.08 11.11 -20.03
CA ARG A 201 6.95 10.80 -21.17
C ARG A 201 6.44 9.67 -22.06
N THR A 202 5.48 8.88 -21.56
CA THR A 202 4.95 7.71 -22.26
C THR A 202 3.78 8.13 -23.15
N GLY A 203 3.80 7.73 -24.42
CA GLY A 203 2.68 7.99 -25.34
C GLY A 203 1.39 7.30 -24.87
N GLN A 204 0.23 7.91 -25.17
CA GLN A 204 -1.09 7.44 -24.74
C GLN A 204 -1.32 5.95 -25.05
N GLU A 205 -0.89 5.47 -26.21
CA GLU A 205 -1.06 4.08 -26.67
C GLU A 205 -0.40 3.02 -25.78
N THR A 206 0.65 3.40 -25.03
CA THR A 206 1.43 2.48 -24.19
C THR A 206 1.41 2.84 -22.71
N LYS A 207 0.72 3.93 -22.34
CA LYS A 207 0.72 4.49 -20.98
C LYS A 207 0.20 3.49 -19.95
N LEU A 208 -0.96 2.87 -20.20
CA LEU A 208 -1.53 1.87 -19.30
C LEU A 208 -0.63 0.62 -19.19
N ASN A 209 -0.11 0.14 -20.32
CA ASN A 209 0.80 -1.01 -20.33
C ASN A 209 2.06 -0.74 -19.52
N LYS A 210 2.64 0.47 -19.65
CA LYS A 210 3.81 0.88 -18.87
C LYS A 210 3.50 0.96 -17.38
N LEU A 211 2.34 1.51 -17.01
CA LEU A 211 1.88 1.55 -15.63
C LEU A 211 1.73 0.15 -15.04
N LEU A 212 1.10 -0.78 -15.76
CA LEU A 212 0.93 -2.17 -15.35
C LEU A 212 2.25 -2.92 -15.21
N GLU A 213 3.23 -2.65 -16.09
CA GLU A 213 4.58 -3.20 -16.01
C GLU A 213 5.30 -2.75 -14.74
N VAL A 214 5.22 -1.46 -14.42
CA VAL A 214 5.89 -0.88 -13.25
C VAL A 214 5.18 -1.28 -11.95
N TYR A 215 3.85 -1.34 -11.94
CA TYR A 215 3.07 -1.81 -10.79
C TYR A 215 3.35 -3.27 -10.44
N ASP A 216 3.67 -4.09 -11.44
CA ASP A 216 4.05 -5.49 -11.25
C ASP A 216 5.22 -5.64 -10.28
N ALA A 217 6.25 -4.80 -10.39
CA ALA A 217 7.39 -4.81 -9.46
C ALA A 217 6.97 -4.51 -8.01
N THR A 218 6.05 -3.55 -7.81
CA THR A 218 5.51 -3.21 -6.50
C THR A 218 4.66 -4.36 -5.93
N ILE A 219 3.89 -5.05 -6.76
CA ILE A 219 3.11 -6.23 -6.35
C ILE A 219 4.01 -7.38 -5.92
N HIS A 220 5.10 -7.64 -6.66
CA HIS A 220 6.08 -8.65 -6.27
C HIS A 220 6.72 -8.34 -4.91
N PHE A 221 7.11 -7.08 -4.70
CA PHE A 221 7.64 -6.61 -3.42
C PHE A 221 6.63 -6.77 -2.27
N ALA A 222 5.39 -6.32 -2.47
CA ALA A 222 4.34 -6.40 -1.47
C ALA A 222 4.02 -7.84 -1.08
N LYS A 223 3.93 -8.76 -2.07
CA LYS A 223 3.76 -10.20 -1.81
C LYS A 223 4.96 -10.79 -1.06
N GLY A 224 6.18 -10.37 -1.39
CA GLY A 224 7.38 -10.77 -0.66
C GLY A 224 7.33 -10.38 0.82
N LEU A 225 6.94 -9.14 1.11
CA LEU A 225 6.73 -8.66 2.48
C LEU A 225 5.57 -9.37 3.19
N GLU A 226 4.43 -9.56 2.50
CA GLU A 226 3.28 -10.27 3.04
C GLU A 226 3.68 -11.69 3.49
N VAL A 227 4.31 -12.47 2.61
CA VAL A 227 4.76 -13.83 2.91
C VAL A 227 5.76 -13.84 4.07
N ALA A 228 6.66 -12.86 4.11
CA ALA A 228 7.66 -12.77 5.16
C ALA A 228 7.07 -12.37 6.53
N MET A 229 6.01 -11.55 6.54
CA MET A 229 5.35 -11.05 7.76
C MET A 229 4.25 -11.98 8.28
N LEU A 230 3.61 -12.76 7.40
CA LEU A 230 2.45 -13.61 7.71
C LEU A 230 2.65 -14.54 8.93
N PRO A 231 3.81 -15.22 9.11
CA PRO A 231 4.00 -16.14 10.24
C PRO A 231 3.90 -15.48 11.62
N ASN A 232 4.28 -14.20 11.72
CA ASN A 232 4.34 -13.44 12.97
C ASN A 232 3.28 -12.33 13.04
N LEU A 233 2.30 -12.31 12.13
CA LEU A 233 1.34 -11.21 11.99
C LEU A 233 0.57 -10.93 13.30
N LYS A 234 0.31 -11.96 14.11
CA LYS A 234 -0.40 -11.81 15.40
C LYS A 234 0.40 -11.05 16.47
N GLU A 235 1.72 -11.08 16.37
CA GLU A 235 2.65 -10.46 17.32
C GLU A 235 3.11 -9.08 16.84
N GLN A 236 2.75 -8.71 15.60
CA GLN A 236 3.14 -7.46 14.99
C GLN A 236 2.18 -6.32 15.33
N ASN A 237 2.73 -5.10 15.35
CA ASN A 237 1.92 -3.89 15.42
C ASN A 237 1.20 -3.67 14.08
N LEU A 238 -0.05 -4.12 13.98
CA LEU A 238 -0.86 -4.03 12.76
C LEU A 238 -1.05 -2.60 12.26
N VAL A 239 -1.01 -1.59 13.13
CA VAL A 239 -1.07 -0.18 12.71
C VAL A 239 0.15 0.17 11.86
N LYS A 240 1.33 -0.31 12.25
CA LYS A 240 2.56 -0.11 11.48
C LYS A 240 2.60 -0.95 10.20
N VAL A 241 2.04 -2.16 10.22
CA VAL A 241 1.90 -2.94 8.99
C VAL A 241 0.96 -2.24 8.01
N MET A 242 -0.17 -1.70 8.45
CA MET A 242 -1.07 -0.89 7.61
C MET A 242 -0.39 0.37 7.06
N GLU A 243 0.40 1.07 7.88
CA GLU A 243 1.19 2.23 7.43
C GLU A 243 2.19 1.83 6.33
N LEU A 244 2.85 0.68 6.46
CA LEU A 244 3.73 0.15 5.43
C LEU A 244 2.97 -0.17 4.14
N VAL A 245 1.82 -0.85 4.24
CA VAL A 245 0.95 -1.17 3.09
C VAL A 245 0.55 0.11 2.34
N GLU A 246 0.12 1.16 3.06
CA GLU A 246 -0.24 2.46 2.45
C GLU A 246 0.95 3.13 1.76
N VAL A 247 2.15 3.03 2.33
CA VAL A 247 3.37 3.61 1.71
C VAL A 247 3.82 2.83 0.48
N VAL A 248 3.61 1.51 0.44
CA VAL A 248 3.96 0.65 -0.70
C VAL A 248 3.00 0.85 -1.88
N TYR A 249 1.69 0.83 -1.63
CA TYR A 249 0.68 0.97 -2.69
C TYR A 249 0.29 2.41 -3.01
N GLY A 250 0.48 3.33 -2.07
CA GLY A 250 0.11 4.74 -2.19
C GLY A 250 0.57 5.44 -3.47
N PRO A 251 1.78 5.19 -4.00
CA PRO A 251 2.25 5.83 -5.24
C PRO A 251 1.36 5.59 -6.47
N TYR A 252 0.57 4.52 -6.50
CA TYR A 252 -0.28 4.15 -7.64
C TYR A 252 -1.74 4.63 -7.50
N LYS A 253 -2.13 5.07 -6.31
CA LYS A 253 -3.49 5.50 -5.99
C LYS A 253 -4.07 6.52 -6.98
N PRO A 254 -3.35 7.57 -7.44
CA PRO A 254 -3.90 8.52 -8.42
C PRO A 254 -4.32 7.82 -9.73
N PHE A 255 -3.48 6.91 -10.24
CA PHE A 255 -3.77 6.18 -11.47
C PHE A 255 -4.86 5.11 -11.29
N GLN A 256 -4.98 4.55 -10.09
CA GLN A 256 -6.05 3.60 -9.75
C GLN A 256 -7.43 4.27 -9.67
N LEU A 257 -7.48 5.54 -9.22
CA LEU A 257 -8.70 6.36 -9.21
C LEU A 257 -9.10 6.80 -10.64
N GLU A 258 -8.11 7.05 -11.50
CA GLU A 258 -8.33 7.41 -12.92
C GLU A 258 -8.40 6.18 -13.85
N TYR A 259 -8.44 4.96 -13.31
CA TYR A 259 -8.32 3.73 -14.09
C TYR A 259 -9.37 3.63 -15.23
N GLY A 260 -10.61 4.03 -14.96
CA GLY A 260 -11.69 3.97 -15.96
C GLY A 260 -11.37 4.79 -17.21
N ASP A 261 -10.79 5.98 -17.04
CA ASP A 261 -10.43 6.86 -18.17
C ASP A 261 -9.18 6.34 -18.90
N LEU A 262 -8.20 5.81 -18.16
CA LEU A 262 -7.00 5.20 -18.74
C LEU A 262 -7.32 3.95 -19.58
N GLU A 263 -8.21 3.09 -19.10
CA GLU A 263 -8.64 1.89 -19.84
C GLU A 263 -9.51 2.27 -21.04
N GLU A 264 -10.43 3.23 -20.89
CA GLU A 264 -11.26 3.71 -22.00
C GLU A 264 -10.37 4.26 -23.12
N GLU A 265 -9.43 5.14 -22.81
CA GLU A 265 -8.48 5.69 -23.80
C GLU A 265 -7.67 4.57 -24.49
N ASN A 266 -7.12 3.64 -23.71
CA ASN A 266 -6.37 2.48 -24.22
C ASN A 266 -7.21 1.63 -25.19
N LEU A 267 -8.43 1.26 -24.81
CA LEU A 267 -9.33 0.45 -25.62
C LEU A 267 -9.75 1.18 -26.90
N LEU A 268 -10.06 2.47 -26.81
CA LEU A 268 -10.48 3.27 -27.96
C LEU A 268 -9.33 3.43 -28.96
N ILE A 269 -8.09 3.62 -28.51
CA ILE A 269 -6.91 3.64 -29.40
C ILE A 269 -6.76 2.29 -30.11
N GLN A 270 -6.76 1.19 -29.35
CA GLN A 270 -6.53 -0.15 -29.90
C GLN A 270 -7.62 -0.59 -30.89
N ILE A 271 -8.90 -0.32 -30.60
CA ILE A 271 -9.98 -0.68 -31.53
C ILE A 271 -9.98 0.20 -32.79
N SER A 272 -9.55 1.46 -32.68
CA SER A 272 -9.38 2.35 -33.86
C SER A 272 -8.30 1.87 -34.81
N ALA A 273 -7.30 1.14 -34.31
CA ALA A 273 -6.24 0.57 -35.13
C ALA A 273 -6.68 -0.69 -35.90
N VAL A 274 -7.92 -1.15 -35.74
CA VAL A 274 -8.50 -2.27 -36.49
C VAL A 274 -9.23 -1.74 -37.74
N PRO A 275 -8.64 -1.79 -38.94
CA PRO A 275 -9.29 -1.28 -40.14
C PRO A 275 -10.40 -2.24 -40.59
N LEU A 276 -11.64 -1.74 -40.65
CA LEU A 276 -12.77 -2.51 -41.19
C LEU A 276 -13.05 -2.19 -42.67
N GLU A 277 -12.69 -0.98 -43.11
CA GLU A 277 -13.02 -0.47 -44.44
C GLU A 277 -11.89 -0.74 -45.44
N HIS A 278 -12.22 -1.37 -46.57
CA HIS A 278 -11.29 -1.72 -47.65
C HIS A 278 -11.88 -1.39 -49.02
N TRP A 279 -11.08 -1.37 -50.09
CA TRP A 279 -11.60 -1.12 -51.44
C TRP A 279 -12.59 -2.21 -51.88
N GLU A 280 -12.23 -3.48 -51.69
CA GLU A 280 -13.06 -4.61 -52.11
C GLU A 280 -14.07 -5.03 -51.03
N VAL A 281 -15.26 -5.43 -51.47
CA VAL A 281 -16.33 -5.89 -50.56
C VAL A 281 -15.90 -7.16 -49.81
N ILE A 282 -15.22 -8.08 -50.49
CA ILE A 282 -14.79 -9.35 -49.88
C ILE A 282 -13.81 -9.11 -48.73
N ASP A 283 -12.90 -8.14 -48.86
CA ASP A 283 -11.94 -7.78 -47.81
C ASP A 283 -12.64 -7.12 -46.62
N CYS A 284 -13.61 -6.24 -46.88
CA CYS A 284 -14.45 -5.67 -45.80
C CYS A 284 -15.16 -6.78 -45.01
N VAL A 285 -15.75 -7.76 -45.70
CA VAL A 285 -16.46 -8.88 -45.07
C VAL A 285 -15.50 -9.78 -44.26
N GLN A 286 -14.29 -10.02 -44.77
CA GLN A 286 -13.28 -10.78 -44.03
C GLN A 286 -12.82 -10.04 -42.78
N GLU A 287 -12.57 -8.73 -42.87
CA GLU A 287 -12.16 -7.95 -41.70
C GLU A 287 -13.28 -7.80 -40.66
N LEU A 288 -14.54 -7.67 -41.08
CA LEU A 288 -15.68 -7.73 -40.13
C LEU A 288 -15.71 -9.07 -39.38
N ASN A 289 -15.33 -10.18 -40.02
CA ASN A 289 -15.25 -11.48 -39.37
C ASN A 289 -14.08 -11.52 -38.37
N HIS A 290 -12.88 -11.12 -38.80
CA HIS A 290 -11.70 -11.10 -37.93
C HIS A 290 -11.82 -10.12 -36.76
N SER A 291 -12.56 -9.02 -36.93
CA SER A 291 -12.71 -7.97 -35.92
C SER A 291 -13.49 -8.42 -34.69
N VAL A 292 -14.39 -9.41 -34.83
CA VAL A 292 -15.11 -9.99 -33.68
C VAL A 292 -14.12 -10.56 -32.67
N ASN A 293 -13.17 -11.40 -33.12
CA ASN A 293 -12.17 -11.97 -32.23
C ASN A 293 -11.27 -10.89 -31.61
N LYS A 294 -10.88 -9.88 -32.38
CA LYS A 294 -10.08 -8.74 -31.87
C LYS A 294 -10.83 -8.00 -30.76
N LEU A 295 -12.13 -7.72 -30.93
CA LEU A 295 -12.96 -7.06 -29.92
C LEU A 295 -12.93 -7.81 -28.58
N PHE A 296 -13.15 -9.12 -28.59
CA PHE A 296 -13.22 -9.90 -27.34
C PHE A 296 -11.85 -10.17 -26.71
N ILE A 297 -10.77 -10.17 -27.49
CA ILE A 297 -9.39 -10.14 -26.94
C ILE A 297 -9.18 -8.85 -26.16
N LEU A 298 -9.55 -7.70 -26.73
CA LEU A 298 -9.44 -6.40 -26.06
C LEU A 298 -10.32 -6.34 -24.80
N ALA A 299 -11.58 -6.78 -24.91
CA ALA A 299 -12.52 -6.77 -23.79
C ALA A 299 -12.06 -7.70 -22.64
N SER A 300 -11.53 -8.88 -22.96
CA SER A 300 -10.96 -9.80 -21.95
C SER A 300 -9.68 -9.25 -21.33
N GLY A 301 -8.80 -8.64 -22.13
CA GLY A 301 -7.60 -7.98 -21.65
C GLY A 301 -7.90 -6.83 -20.67
N ALA A 302 -8.98 -6.08 -20.90
CA ALA A 302 -9.41 -5.02 -19.98
C ALA A 302 -9.80 -5.58 -18.59
N ILE A 303 -10.41 -6.77 -18.53
CA ILE A 303 -10.69 -7.45 -17.24
C ILE A 303 -9.38 -7.78 -16.52
N ASP A 304 -8.39 -8.32 -17.24
CA ASP A 304 -7.08 -8.66 -16.67
C ASP A 304 -6.35 -7.41 -16.18
N ASN A 305 -6.38 -6.31 -16.95
CA ASN A 305 -5.81 -5.01 -16.57
C ASN A 305 -6.46 -4.46 -15.29
N CYS A 306 -7.79 -4.50 -15.21
CA CYS A 306 -8.55 -4.04 -14.05
C CYS A 306 -8.15 -4.80 -12.80
N ILE A 307 -8.12 -6.13 -12.88
CA ILE A 307 -7.71 -6.97 -11.74
C ILE A 307 -6.26 -6.69 -11.38
N LYS A 308 -5.36 -6.59 -12.37
CA LYS A 308 -3.93 -6.39 -12.14
C LYS A 308 -3.64 -5.06 -11.45
N LEU A 309 -4.25 -3.96 -11.87
CA LEU A 309 -3.96 -2.62 -11.32
C LEU A 309 -4.76 -2.30 -10.06
N THR A 310 -6.01 -2.73 -9.99
CA THR A 310 -6.97 -2.25 -8.97
C THR A 310 -7.47 -3.35 -8.03
N ASP A 311 -7.05 -4.61 -8.22
CA ASP A 311 -7.54 -5.76 -7.47
C ASP A 311 -9.07 -5.88 -7.51
N GLY A 312 -9.67 -5.45 -8.63
CA GLY A 312 -11.11 -5.46 -8.86
C GLY A 312 -11.88 -4.26 -8.27
N LEU A 313 -11.23 -3.32 -7.60
CA LEU A 313 -11.90 -2.12 -7.09
C LEU A 313 -12.29 -1.14 -8.21
N GLY A 314 -11.60 -1.17 -9.36
CA GLY A 314 -11.87 -0.33 -10.52
C GLY A 314 -13.00 -0.80 -11.45
N VAL A 315 -13.84 -1.74 -11.01
CA VAL A 315 -14.86 -2.38 -11.87
C VAL A 315 -15.88 -1.39 -12.43
N CYS A 316 -16.28 -0.37 -11.68
CA CYS A 316 -17.19 0.66 -12.20
C CYS A 316 -16.56 1.40 -13.41
N GLY A 317 -15.28 1.74 -13.31
CA GLY A 317 -14.49 2.30 -14.42
C GLY A 317 -14.34 1.33 -15.60
N LEU A 318 -14.09 0.04 -15.31
CA LEU A 318 -14.03 -1.01 -16.35
C LEU A 318 -15.33 -1.11 -17.14
N LEU A 319 -16.49 -1.12 -16.47
CA LEU A 319 -17.79 -1.20 -17.14
C LEU A 319 -18.05 0.01 -18.05
N LYS A 320 -17.63 1.21 -17.61
CA LYS A 320 -17.66 2.43 -18.44
C LYS A 320 -16.78 2.26 -19.70
N ALA A 321 -15.55 1.82 -19.53
CA ALA A 321 -14.59 1.62 -20.62
C ALA A 321 -15.06 0.54 -21.63
N LEU A 322 -15.57 -0.60 -21.15
CA LEU A 322 -16.15 -1.64 -22.00
C LEU A 322 -17.36 -1.12 -22.80
N LYS A 323 -18.24 -0.35 -22.16
CA LYS A 323 -19.37 0.27 -22.88
C LYS A 323 -18.90 1.18 -24.00
N ALA A 324 -17.86 1.99 -23.78
CA ALA A 324 -17.27 2.84 -24.81
C ALA A 324 -16.66 2.00 -25.96
N LEU A 325 -15.93 0.94 -25.64
CA LEU A 325 -15.37 -0.01 -26.61
C LEU A 325 -16.46 -0.60 -27.52
N PHE A 326 -17.49 -1.22 -26.93
CA PHE A 326 -18.57 -1.85 -27.69
C PHE A 326 -19.35 -0.81 -28.52
N THR A 327 -19.60 0.39 -27.96
CA THR A 327 -20.30 1.47 -28.68
C THR A 327 -19.52 1.89 -29.93
N LYS A 328 -18.21 2.11 -29.81
CA LYS A 328 -17.34 2.46 -30.93
C LYS A 328 -17.29 1.34 -31.97
N TYR A 329 -17.08 0.11 -31.53
CA TYR A 329 -17.06 -1.05 -32.41
C TYR A 329 -18.36 -1.20 -33.20
N THR A 330 -19.52 -1.13 -32.54
CA THR A 330 -20.82 -1.23 -33.22
C THR A 330 -21.04 -0.10 -34.22
N SER A 331 -20.58 1.12 -33.91
CA SER A 331 -20.59 2.24 -34.86
C SER A 331 -19.75 1.94 -36.11
N ASP A 332 -18.49 1.53 -35.93
CA ASP A 332 -17.57 1.25 -37.04
C ASP A 332 -18.03 0.05 -37.88
N PHE A 333 -18.54 -1.00 -37.22
CA PHE A 333 -19.16 -2.15 -37.87
C PHE A 333 -20.37 -1.73 -38.71
N THR A 334 -21.26 -0.89 -38.17
CA THR A 334 -22.44 -0.38 -38.87
C THR A 334 -22.06 0.49 -40.07
N ASN A 335 -21.07 1.38 -39.92
CA ASN A 335 -20.57 2.22 -41.01
C ASN A 335 -19.98 1.38 -42.15
N THR A 336 -19.24 0.32 -41.82
CA THR A 336 -18.69 -0.63 -42.79
C THR A 336 -19.80 -1.39 -43.52
N LEU A 337 -20.85 -1.83 -42.81
CA LEU A 337 -22.02 -2.44 -43.44
C LEU A 337 -22.73 -1.49 -44.42
N GLN A 338 -22.86 -0.21 -44.06
CA GLN A 338 -23.41 0.82 -44.96
C GLN A 338 -22.51 1.04 -46.18
N SER A 339 -21.18 0.99 -46.02
CA SER A 339 -20.24 1.07 -47.13
C SER A 339 -20.37 -0.12 -48.08
N ILE A 340 -20.42 -1.34 -47.55
CA ILE A 340 -20.66 -2.57 -48.32
C ILE A 340 -21.97 -2.47 -49.10
N ARG A 341 -23.06 -2.01 -48.45
CA ARG A 341 -24.37 -1.83 -49.10
C ARG A 341 -24.29 -0.90 -50.32
N LYS A 342 -23.59 0.22 -50.19
CA LYS A 342 -23.35 1.18 -51.29
C LYS A 342 -22.48 0.57 -52.40
N LYS A 343 -21.41 -0.14 -52.06
CA LYS A 343 -20.53 -0.82 -53.03
C LYS A 343 -21.27 -1.88 -53.85
N CYS A 344 -22.22 -2.57 -53.21
CA CYS A 344 -23.12 -3.51 -53.88
C CYS A 344 -24.28 -2.84 -54.65
N LYS A 345 -24.37 -1.50 -54.66
CA LYS A 345 -25.42 -0.71 -55.34
C LYS A 345 -26.84 -1.08 -54.92
N LEU A 346 -27.02 -1.55 -53.69
CA LEU A 346 -28.32 -1.98 -53.17
C LEU A 346 -29.29 -0.80 -52.94
N ASP A 347 -28.78 0.44 -52.93
CA ASP A 347 -29.59 1.65 -52.75
C ASP A 347 -30.11 2.23 -54.08
N ASP A 348 -29.59 1.78 -55.23
CA ASP A 348 -29.93 2.28 -56.58
C ASP A 348 -30.87 1.34 -57.35
N VAL A 349 -31.42 0.30 -56.71
CA VAL A 349 -32.27 -0.71 -57.38
C VAL A 349 -33.62 -0.09 -57.75
N LEU A 350 -33.80 0.21 -59.04
CA LEU A 350 -35.10 0.55 -59.63
C LEU A 350 -36.01 -0.69 -59.58
N SER A 351 -37.27 -0.50 -59.20
CA SER A 351 -38.28 -1.56 -58.98
C SER A 351 -38.56 -2.49 -60.17
N ASP A 352 -38.06 -2.17 -61.38
CA ASP A 352 -38.26 -2.93 -62.63
C ASP A 352 -36.98 -3.61 -63.17
N SER A 353 -35.87 -3.66 -62.41
CA SER A 353 -34.67 -4.38 -62.86
C SER A 353 -34.88 -5.90 -62.83
N LEU A 354 -34.67 -6.57 -63.98
CA LEU A 354 -34.59 -8.03 -64.09
C LEU A 354 -33.64 -8.57 -63.00
N PHE A 355 -34.12 -9.54 -62.22
CA PHE A 355 -33.34 -10.24 -61.20
C PHE A 355 -32.03 -10.78 -61.81
N GLN A 356 -30.90 -10.18 -61.43
CA GLN A 356 -29.57 -10.69 -61.73
C GLN A 356 -29.08 -11.54 -60.55
N GLU A 357 -28.76 -12.81 -60.81
CA GLU A 357 -28.17 -13.71 -59.81
C GLU A 357 -26.73 -13.30 -59.48
N ASP A 358 -26.54 -12.46 -58.48
CA ASP A 358 -25.22 -12.18 -57.90
C ASP A 358 -24.92 -13.14 -56.74
N TRP A 359 -24.43 -14.33 -57.10
CA TRP A 359 -24.01 -15.36 -56.14
C TRP A 359 -22.92 -14.87 -55.17
N THR A 360 -22.08 -13.92 -55.60
CA THR A 360 -21.04 -13.30 -54.77
C THR A 360 -21.64 -12.40 -53.69
N ALA A 361 -22.60 -11.55 -54.03
CA ALA A 361 -23.33 -10.73 -53.06
C ALA A 361 -24.11 -11.60 -52.06
N PHE A 362 -24.72 -12.70 -52.53
CA PHE A 362 -25.39 -13.66 -51.65
C PHE A 362 -24.41 -14.31 -50.66
N GLN A 363 -23.27 -14.82 -51.13
CA GLN A 363 -22.24 -15.43 -50.27
C GLN A 363 -21.68 -14.44 -49.25
N ASN A 364 -21.42 -13.19 -49.66
CA ASN A 364 -20.97 -12.13 -48.75
C ASN A 364 -22.03 -11.80 -47.68
N SER A 365 -23.30 -11.76 -48.06
CA SER A 365 -24.41 -11.53 -47.11
C SER A 365 -24.52 -12.66 -46.08
N VAL A 366 -24.42 -13.92 -46.51
CA VAL A 366 -24.40 -15.07 -45.59
C VAL A 366 -23.21 -15.00 -44.64
N ARG A 367 -22.02 -14.64 -45.12
CA ARG A 367 -20.83 -14.45 -44.26
C ARG A 367 -21.05 -13.36 -43.21
N ILE A 368 -21.61 -12.22 -43.59
CA ILE A 368 -21.95 -11.13 -42.66
C ILE A 368 -22.95 -11.62 -41.60
N ILE A 369 -24.00 -12.34 -42.00
CA ILE A 369 -24.99 -12.89 -41.05
C ILE A 369 -24.32 -13.85 -40.07
N THR A 370 -23.45 -14.74 -40.55
CA THR A 370 -22.66 -15.63 -39.69
C THR A 370 -21.79 -14.85 -38.72
N THR A 371 -21.12 -13.78 -39.17
CA THR A 371 -20.33 -12.89 -38.31
C THR A 371 -21.17 -12.21 -37.24
N CYS A 372 -22.38 -11.72 -37.57
CA CYS A 372 -23.31 -11.16 -36.58
C CYS A 372 -23.76 -12.22 -35.56
N GLY A 373 -24.03 -13.45 -36.01
CA GLY A 373 -24.37 -14.57 -35.13
C GLY A 373 -23.23 -14.90 -34.16
N GLU A 374 -21.99 -14.91 -34.65
CA GLU A 374 -20.81 -15.14 -33.82
C GLU A 374 -20.57 -14.00 -32.82
N LEU A 375 -20.76 -12.74 -33.24
CA LEU A 375 -20.68 -11.58 -32.34
C LEU A 375 -21.69 -11.70 -31.19
N LEU A 376 -22.95 -12.02 -31.47
CA LEU A 376 -23.98 -12.20 -30.44
C LEU A 376 -23.66 -13.36 -29.49
N ARG A 377 -23.15 -14.47 -30.03
CA ARG A 377 -22.75 -15.64 -29.24
C ARG A 377 -21.60 -15.29 -28.29
N GLN A 378 -20.54 -14.67 -28.80
CA GLN A 378 -19.40 -14.27 -27.99
C GLN A 378 -19.76 -13.18 -26.96
N CYS A 379 -20.72 -12.28 -27.25
CA CYS A 379 -21.23 -11.33 -26.26
C CYS A 379 -21.79 -12.04 -25.02
N GLY A 380 -22.65 -13.05 -25.22
CA GLY A 380 -23.24 -13.82 -24.11
C GLY A 380 -22.19 -14.58 -23.29
N ASP A 381 -21.21 -15.21 -23.97
CA ASP A 381 -20.10 -15.88 -23.31
C ASP A 381 -19.26 -14.89 -22.47
N PHE A 382 -18.98 -13.71 -23.03
CA PHE A 382 -18.20 -12.66 -22.38
C PHE A 382 -18.90 -12.07 -21.16
N GLU A 383 -20.20 -11.81 -21.22
CA GLU A 383 -20.98 -11.30 -20.07
C GLU A 383 -20.87 -12.25 -18.87
N GLN A 384 -21.01 -13.56 -19.10
CA GLN A 384 -20.86 -14.57 -18.06
C GLN A 384 -19.43 -14.61 -17.50
N GLN A 385 -18.43 -14.51 -18.37
CA GLN A 385 -17.02 -14.47 -17.97
C GLN A 385 -16.71 -13.23 -17.13
N LEU A 386 -17.20 -12.06 -17.55
CA LEU A 386 -17.03 -10.78 -16.86
C LEU A 386 -17.62 -10.86 -15.44
N ALA A 387 -18.87 -11.30 -15.30
CA ALA A 387 -19.53 -11.46 -14.01
C ALA A 387 -18.74 -12.40 -13.08
N ASN A 388 -18.36 -13.58 -13.57
CA ASN A 388 -17.61 -14.57 -12.80
C ASN A 388 -16.25 -14.04 -12.32
N ARG A 389 -15.51 -13.36 -13.21
CA ARG A 389 -14.19 -12.79 -12.88
C ARG A 389 -14.31 -11.66 -11.86
N ILE A 390 -15.26 -10.75 -12.03
CA ILE A 390 -15.55 -9.67 -11.07
C ILE A 390 -15.87 -10.25 -9.70
N LEU A 391 -16.79 -11.22 -9.61
CA LEU A 391 -17.17 -11.83 -8.33
C LEU A 391 -16.01 -12.59 -7.68
N SER A 392 -15.18 -13.27 -8.46
CA SER A 392 -14.03 -14.02 -7.93
C SER A 392 -12.96 -13.14 -7.30
N THR A 393 -12.82 -11.89 -7.76
CA THR A 393 -11.80 -10.95 -7.28
C THR A 393 -12.40 -9.92 -6.33
N ALA A 394 -13.33 -9.09 -6.82
CA ALA A 394 -13.91 -7.99 -6.06
C ALA A 394 -14.98 -8.46 -5.05
N GLY A 395 -15.55 -9.66 -5.24
CA GLY A 395 -16.53 -10.23 -4.31
C GLY A 395 -15.99 -10.45 -2.89
N LYS A 396 -14.66 -10.52 -2.71
CA LYS A 396 -14.03 -10.57 -1.37
C LYS A 396 -14.27 -9.32 -0.52
N TYR A 397 -14.60 -8.19 -1.15
CA TYR A 397 -14.92 -6.93 -0.48
C TYR A 397 -16.39 -6.82 -0.06
N LEU A 398 -17.27 -7.70 -0.56
CA LEU A 398 -18.64 -7.80 -0.04
C LEU A 398 -18.57 -8.27 1.41
N SER A 399 -18.86 -7.38 2.35
CA SER A 399 -19.09 -7.78 3.73
C SER A 399 -20.42 -8.55 3.83
N ASP A 400 -20.51 -9.52 4.74
CA ASP A 400 -21.79 -10.19 5.07
C ASP A 400 -22.89 -9.19 5.52
N SER A 401 -22.51 -7.96 5.86
CA SER A 401 -23.40 -6.87 6.29
C SER A 401 -23.96 -6.01 5.15
N TYR A 402 -23.46 -6.11 3.92
CA TYR A 402 -24.02 -5.41 2.74
C TYR A 402 -25.28 -6.15 2.25
N SER A 403 -26.32 -6.18 3.10
CA SER A 403 -27.69 -6.52 2.71
C SER A 403 -28.50 -5.22 2.66
N PRO A 404 -29.26 -4.93 1.58
CA PRO A 404 -30.01 -3.67 1.44
C PRO A 404 -31.13 -3.47 2.49
N CYS A 405 -31.36 -4.43 3.39
CA CYS A 405 -32.48 -4.43 4.34
C CYS A 405 -32.10 -4.24 5.82
N SER A 406 -30.86 -3.88 6.16
CA SER A 406 -30.47 -3.67 7.57
C SER A 406 -30.87 -2.29 8.15
N PHE A 407 -32.08 -1.82 7.83
CA PHE A 407 -32.76 -0.72 8.54
C PHE A 407 -33.99 -1.15 9.35
N SER A 408 -34.33 -2.44 9.38
CA SER A 408 -35.29 -2.97 10.36
C SER A 408 -34.52 -3.70 11.46
N GLY A 409 -34.38 -3.05 12.62
CA GLY A 409 -33.87 -3.73 13.81
C GLY A 409 -34.82 -4.86 14.18
N PHE A 410 -34.37 -6.11 14.07
CA PHE A 410 -34.66 -7.21 14.98
C PHE A 410 -33.70 -8.37 14.67
N GLN A 411 -33.37 -9.10 15.74
CA GLN A 411 -32.34 -10.11 15.89
C GLN A 411 -32.23 -11.12 14.75
N ASP A 412 -30.98 -11.49 14.42
CA ASP A 412 -30.66 -12.91 14.31
C ASP A 412 -29.27 -13.21 14.90
N THR A 413 -29.31 -14.06 15.92
CA THR A 413 -28.21 -14.57 16.72
C THR A 413 -27.51 -15.72 16.00
N SER A 414 -26.37 -15.43 15.37
CA SER A 414 -25.33 -16.44 15.04
C SER A 414 -23.95 -15.82 14.74
N SER A 415 -23.67 -14.62 15.26
CA SER A 415 -22.48 -13.82 14.92
C SER A 415 -21.37 -13.83 15.98
N ALA A 416 -21.19 -14.94 16.70
CA ALA A 416 -20.18 -15.05 17.76
C ALA A 416 -18.91 -15.85 17.38
N GLU A 417 -18.94 -16.72 16.36
CA GLU A 417 -17.80 -17.64 16.10
C GLU A 417 -16.86 -17.25 14.95
N LYS A 418 -17.15 -16.19 14.17
CA LYS A 418 -16.25 -15.71 13.08
C LYS A 418 -15.53 -14.38 13.36
N LYS A 419 -15.68 -13.79 14.55
CA LYS A 419 -15.22 -12.41 14.82
C LYS A 419 -13.73 -12.23 15.13
N ASN A 420 -12.90 -13.28 15.12
CA ASN A 420 -11.50 -13.21 15.55
C ASN A 420 -10.48 -13.81 14.56
N SER A 421 -10.68 -13.69 13.24
CA SER A 421 -9.53 -13.84 12.33
C SER A 421 -8.83 -12.49 12.24
N ILE A 422 -7.57 -12.41 12.69
CA ILE A 422 -6.72 -11.24 12.42
C ILE A 422 -6.70 -11.06 10.91
N LYS A 423 -7.27 -9.94 10.49
CA LYS A 423 -7.41 -9.56 9.10
C LYS A 423 -6.05 -9.12 8.57
N ASN A 424 -5.67 -9.64 7.39
CA ASN A 424 -4.36 -9.39 6.80
C ASN A 424 -4.33 -8.02 6.12
N PRO A 425 -3.53 -7.04 6.63
CA PRO A 425 -3.40 -5.70 6.05
C PRO A 425 -3.13 -5.67 4.54
N TRP A 426 -2.34 -6.62 4.04
CA TRP A 426 -1.92 -6.69 2.64
C TRP A 426 -3.07 -7.07 1.71
N GLN A 427 -4.05 -7.82 2.21
CA GLN A 427 -5.21 -8.29 1.42
C GLN A 427 -6.43 -7.38 1.56
N GLU A 428 -6.50 -6.61 2.65
CA GLU A 428 -7.60 -5.68 2.91
C GLU A 428 -7.35 -4.26 2.40
N TYR A 429 -6.19 -4.00 1.80
CA TYR A 429 -5.91 -2.70 1.22
C TYR A 429 -6.99 -2.33 0.21
N ASN A 430 -7.71 -1.26 0.52
CA ASN A 430 -8.81 -0.75 -0.29
C ASN A 430 -8.65 0.76 -0.40
N TYR A 431 -7.98 1.17 -1.48
CA TYR A 431 -7.75 2.58 -1.77
C TYR A 431 -9.08 3.34 -2.00
N LEU A 432 -10.09 2.67 -2.57
CA LEU A 432 -11.34 3.27 -2.99
C LEU A 432 -12.22 3.68 -1.79
N LEU A 433 -12.28 2.83 -0.76
CA LEU A 433 -13.09 3.08 0.44
C LEU A 433 -12.71 4.39 1.14
N LYS A 434 -11.41 4.73 1.16
CA LYS A 434 -10.88 5.91 1.84
C LYS A 434 -10.97 7.17 0.98
N GLU A 435 -10.72 7.06 -0.31
CA GLU A 435 -10.58 8.22 -1.20
C GLU A 435 -11.89 8.59 -1.92
N ASN A 436 -12.70 7.61 -2.32
CA ASN A 436 -13.97 7.83 -3.00
C ASN A 436 -15.09 6.91 -2.46
N PRO A 437 -15.68 7.26 -1.29
CA PRO A 437 -16.74 6.46 -0.67
C PRO A 437 -17.99 6.29 -1.55
N SER A 438 -18.25 7.25 -2.45
CA SER A 438 -19.41 7.22 -3.34
C SER A 438 -19.26 6.16 -4.43
N GLU A 439 -18.09 6.10 -5.07
CA GLU A 439 -17.76 5.09 -6.07
C GLU A 439 -17.62 3.71 -5.42
N HIS A 440 -17.08 3.63 -4.20
CA HIS A 440 -17.10 2.40 -3.42
C HIS A 440 -18.53 1.88 -3.18
N ALA A 441 -19.48 2.77 -2.86
CA ALA A 441 -20.88 2.36 -2.69
C ALA A 441 -21.48 1.83 -4.01
N SER A 442 -21.19 2.49 -5.14
CA SER A 442 -21.60 2.03 -6.47
C SER A 442 -21.00 0.67 -6.83
N LEU A 443 -19.73 0.43 -6.46
CA LEU A 443 -19.09 -0.87 -6.61
C LEU A 443 -19.83 -1.94 -5.81
N MET A 444 -20.15 -1.67 -4.54
CA MET A 444 -20.86 -2.63 -3.70
C MET A 444 -22.26 -2.96 -4.24
N GLU A 445 -22.99 -1.96 -4.74
CA GLU A 445 -24.28 -2.19 -5.41
C GLU A 445 -24.10 -3.08 -6.66
N THR A 446 -23.11 -2.77 -7.50
CA THR A 446 -22.79 -3.58 -8.69
C THR A 446 -22.49 -5.04 -8.31
N LEU A 447 -21.62 -5.25 -7.32
CA LEU A 447 -21.27 -6.59 -6.84
C LEU A 447 -22.47 -7.34 -6.25
N TYR A 448 -23.38 -6.63 -5.58
CA TYR A 448 -24.61 -7.22 -5.06
C TYR A 448 -25.57 -7.63 -6.18
N THR A 449 -25.70 -6.83 -7.24
CA THR A 449 -26.55 -7.18 -8.40
C THR A 449 -26.01 -8.35 -9.22
N LEU A 450 -24.70 -8.59 -9.19
CA LEU A 450 -24.06 -9.69 -9.90
C LEU A 450 -24.14 -11.02 -9.13
N LYS A 451 -24.31 -10.98 -7.81
CA LYS A 451 -24.39 -12.15 -6.92
C LYS A 451 -25.82 -12.70 -6.88
#